data_AF-T0M9A8-F1
#
_entry.id   AF-T0M9A8-F1
#
_cell.length_a   1.000
_cell.length_b   1.000
_cell.length_c   1.000
_cell.angle_alpha   90.00
_cell.angle_beta   90.00
_cell.angle_gamma   90.00
#
_symmetry.space_group_name_H-M   'P 1'
#
loop_
_entity.id
_entity.type
_entity.pdbx_description
1 polymer ?
#
loop_
_entity_poly.entity_id
_entity_poly.type
_entity_poly.pdbx_seq_one_letter_code
_entity_poly.pdbx_strand_id
1 'polypeptide(L)'
;MSKLFSKQCLFDSLKNLTVTEDQIRTLGLYIKTFNDEHSNILEVYEYIYEISAIHHKLVLLYLANEILQTDKSIDKNSLELKNKLVTFIKLNFYKSKNEAKKYPPLFKKFSDLEKVWEDRNVINFNSKFNKEEFFFEIDGCNGNEEEIIKVMNKYLEKLNNK
;
A
#
# COMPACT_ATOMS: atom_id res chain seq x y z
N MET A 1 -5.93 23.53 15.61
CA MET A 1 -6.16 22.34 16.46
C MET A 1 -5.32 21.21 15.89
N SER A 2 -4.26 20.77 16.58
CA SER A 2 -3.57 19.55 16.17
C SER A 2 -4.54 18.38 16.38
N LYS A 3 -4.72 17.54 15.37
CA LYS A 3 -5.46 16.30 15.53
C LYS A 3 -4.54 15.35 16.32
N LEU A 4 -5.04 14.72 17.38
CA LEU A 4 -4.23 13.81 18.20
C LEU A 4 -4.35 12.38 17.64
N PHE A 5 -3.25 11.82 17.16
CA PHE A 5 -3.17 10.42 16.77
C PHE A 5 -2.96 9.52 18.01
N SER A 6 -3.59 8.35 18.02
CA SER A 6 -3.40 7.33 19.06
C SER A 6 -3.08 5.97 18.44
N LYS A 7 -1.88 5.46 18.72
CA LYS A 7 -1.46 4.10 18.30
C LYS A 7 -2.42 3.03 18.86
N GLN A 8 -2.84 3.16 20.11
CA GLN A 8 -3.75 2.20 20.74
C GLN A 8 -5.13 2.19 20.06
N CYS A 9 -5.67 3.37 19.73
CA CYS A 9 -6.94 3.44 19.00
C CYS A 9 -6.82 2.80 17.60
N LEU A 10 -5.72 3.04 16.88
CA LEU A 10 -5.47 2.40 15.60
C LEU A 10 -5.35 0.88 15.74
N PHE A 11 -4.61 0.42 16.75
CA PHE A 11 -4.43 -1.00 17.06
C PHE A 11 -5.78 -1.69 17.28
N ASP A 12 -6.62 -1.13 18.16
CA ASP A 12 -7.93 -1.69 18.47
C ASP A 12 -8.87 -1.65 17.27
N SER A 13 -8.77 -0.60 16.43
CA SER A 13 -9.56 -0.47 15.21
C SER A 13 -9.17 -1.51 14.16
N LEU A 14 -7.87 -1.72 13.95
CA LEU A 14 -7.37 -2.70 12.98
C LEU A 14 -7.67 -4.13 13.44
N LYS A 15 -7.41 -4.45 14.71
CA LYS A 15 -7.66 -5.77 15.30
C LYS A 15 -9.11 -6.22 15.18
N ASN A 16 -10.06 -5.29 15.27
CA ASN A 16 -11.49 -5.56 15.22
C ASN A 16 -12.11 -5.30 13.84
N LEU A 17 -11.29 -4.97 12.83
CA LEU A 17 -11.78 -4.62 11.50
C LEU A 17 -12.45 -5.82 10.81
N THR A 18 -13.65 -5.60 10.28
CA THR A 18 -14.39 -6.59 9.48
C THR A 18 -14.51 -6.17 8.01
N VAL A 19 -15.05 -7.05 7.17
CA VAL A 19 -15.21 -6.83 5.71
C VAL A 19 -16.27 -5.78 5.35
N THR A 20 -16.88 -5.10 6.33
CA THR A 20 -17.91 -4.10 6.04
C THR A 20 -17.30 -2.86 5.36
N GLU A 21 -17.87 -2.47 4.22
CA GLU A 21 -17.40 -1.34 3.41
C GLU A 21 -17.31 -0.04 4.23
N ASP A 22 -18.29 0.20 5.10
CA ASP A 22 -18.31 1.38 5.97
C ASP A 22 -17.16 1.39 6.99
N GLN A 23 -16.82 0.26 7.60
CA GLN A 23 -15.69 0.21 8.54
C GLN A 23 -14.36 0.41 7.81
N ILE A 24 -14.18 -0.23 6.66
CA ILE A 24 -12.99 -0.08 5.83
C ILE A 24 -12.82 1.38 5.40
N ARG A 25 -13.89 2.01 4.88
CA ARG A 25 -13.87 3.42 4.44
C ARG A 25 -13.60 4.38 5.60
N THR A 26 -14.26 4.17 6.74
CA THR A 26 -14.08 5.02 7.93
C THR A 26 -12.65 4.94 8.46
N LEU A 27 -12.10 3.74 8.57
CA LEU A 27 -10.72 3.56 9.05
C LEU A 27 -9.69 4.05 8.02
N GLY A 28 -9.97 3.87 6.72
CA GLY A 28 -9.16 4.44 5.65
C GLY A 28 -9.13 5.98 5.72
N LEU A 29 -10.26 6.62 6.00
CA LEU A 29 -10.32 8.07 6.21
C LEU A 29 -9.55 8.52 7.45
N TYR A 30 -9.64 7.78 8.55
CA TYR A 30 -8.85 8.03 9.76
C TYR A 30 -7.34 7.98 9.44
N ILE A 31 -6.87 6.92 8.80
CA ILE A 31 -5.45 6.77 8.41
C ILE A 31 -4.99 7.91 7.50
N LYS A 32 -5.78 8.27 6.48
CA LYS A 32 -5.49 9.40 5.59
C LYS A 32 -5.42 10.74 6.33
N THR A 33 -6.25 10.90 7.36
CA THR A 33 -6.29 12.14 8.16
C THR A 33 -5.03 12.35 8.99
N PHE A 34 -4.35 11.27 9.36
CA PHE A 34 -3.13 11.26 10.17
C PHE A 34 -1.92 10.78 9.35
N ASN A 35 -1.86 11.15 8.06
CA ASN A 35 -0.80 10.69 7.16
C ASN A 35 0.61 11.12 7.62
N ASP A 36 0.73 12.17 8.42
CA ASP A 36 1.96 12.63 9.07
C ASP A 36 2.52 11.62 10.06
N GLU A 37 1.69 10.74 10.59
CA GLU A 37 2.04 9.64 11.48
C GLU A 37 2.32 8.33 10.71
N HIS A 38 2.61 8.41 9.41
CA HIS A 38 2.76 7.24 8.51
C HIS A 38 3.66 6.14 9.08
N SER A 39 4.79 6.46 9.73
CA SER A 39 5.68 5.44 10.32
C SER A 39 5.00 4.66 11.45
N ASN A 40 4.25 5.34 12.31
CA ASN A 40 3.51 4.74 13.41
C ASN A 40 2.31 3.93 12.91
N ILE A 41 1.63 4.42 11.86
CA ILE A 41 0.53 3.72 11.21
C ILE A 41 1.01 2.40 10.61
N LEU A 42 2.11 2.44 9.86
CA LEU A 42 2.69 1.25 9.25
C LEU A 42 3.12 0.24 10.30
N GLU A 43 3.83 0.65 11.35
CA GLU A 43 4.28 -0.25 12.42
C GLU A 43 3.10 -1.04 13.02
N VAL A 44 1.99 -0.37 13.35
CA VAL A 44 0.79 -1.04 13.89
C VAL A 44 0.13 -1.94 12.85
N TYR A 45 0.04 -1.48 11.60
CA TYR A 45 -0.55 -2.24 10.51
C TYR A 45 0.21 -3.54 10.24
N GLU A 46 1.54 -3.46 10.15
CA GLU A 46 2.43 -4.61 9.92
C GLU A 46 2.30 -5.61 11.08
N TYR A 47 2.39 -5.14 12.32
CA TYR A 47 2.23 -5.98 13.50
C TYR A 47 0.89 -6.74 13.49
N ILE A 48 -0.22 -6.03 13.27
CA ILE A 48 -1.54 -6.66 13.23
C ILE A 48 -1.62 -7.66 12.08
N TYR A 49 -1.10 -7.34 10.90
CA TYR A 49 -1.10 -8.24 9.75
C TYR A 49 -0.35 -9.55 10.03
N GLU A 50 0.81 -9.47 10.69
CA GLU A 50 1.62 -10.66 11.01
C GLU A 50 0.91 -11.63 11.94
N ILE A 51 0.26 -11.11 12.98
CA ILE A 51 -0.45 -11.94 13.97
C ILE A 51 -1.85 -12.38 13.51
N SER A 52 -2.33 -11.85 12.38
CA SER A 52 -3.68 -12.09 11.88
C SER A 52 -3.86 -13.47 11.25
N ALA A 53 -5.05 -14.05 11.41
CA ALA A 53 -5.47 -15.19 10.59
C ALA A 53 -5.63 -14.78 9.12
N ILE A 54 -5.52 -15.73 8.20
CA ILE A 54 -5.53 -15.46 6.75
C ILE A 54 -6.77 -14.71 6.25
N HIS A 55 -7.94 -14.93 6.85
CA HIS A 55 -9.14 -14.17 6.53
C HIS A 55 -8.99 -12.69 6.92
N HIS A 56 -8.47 -12.41 8.11
CA HIS A 56 -8.29 -11.03 8.58
C HIS A 56 -7.17 -10.31 7.82
N LYS A 57 -6.10 -11.01 7.43
CA LYS A 57 -5.08 -10.47 6.49
C LYS A 57 -5.72 -9.93 5.21
N LEU A 58 -6.69 -10.65 4.63
CA LEU A 58 -7.42 -10.17 3.46
C LEU A 58 -8.21 -8.88 3.74
N VAL A 59 -8.84 -8.76 4.91
CA VAL A 59 -9.56 -7.54 5.32
C VAL A 59 -8.61 -6.35 5.39
N LEU A 60 -7.43 -6.53 5.97
CA LEU A 60 -6.39 -5.49 6.03
C LEU A 60 -5.94 -5.08 4.62
N LEU A 61 -5.78 -6.04 3.70
CA LEU A 61 -5.46 -5.71 2.31
C LEU A 61 -6.59 -4.93 1.61
N TYR A 62 -7.86 -5.18 1.94
CA TYR A 62 -8.96 -4.34 1.45
C TYR A 62 -8.89 -2.92 2.00
N LEU A 63 -8.50 -2.74 3.27
CA LEU A 63 -8.23 -1.41 3.82
C LEU A 63 -7.07 -0.71 3.10
N ALA A 64 -5.95 -1.41 2.87
CA ALA A 64 -4.84 -0.83 2.13
C ALA A 64 -5.26 -0.45 0.71
N ASN A 65 -6.05 -1.29 0.05
CA ASN A 65 -6.62 -0.99 -1.25
C ASN A 65 -7.51 0.27 -1.23
N GLU A 66 -8.37 0.41 -0.23
CA GLU A 66 -9.21 1.61 -0.05
C GLU A 66 -8.34 2.88 0.09
N ILE A 67 -7.28 2.82 0.91
CA ILE A 67 -6.35 3.95 1.09
C ILE A 67 -5.67 4.30 -0.24
N LEU A 68 -5.09 3.30 -0.92
CA LEU A 68 -4.34 3.49 -2.16
C LEU A 68 -5.20 4.03 -3.31
N GLN A 69 -6.48 3.63 -3.38
CA GLN A 69 -7.37 4.08 -4.46
C GLN A 69 -8.06 5.42 -4.20
N THR A 70 -8.33 5.76 -2.93
CA THR A 70 -9.13 6.96 -2.61
C THR A 70 -8.29 8.16 -2.21
N ASP A 71 -7.05 7.96 -1.79
CA ASP A 71 -6.14 9.06 -1.54
C ASP A 71 -5.54 9.54 -2.87
N LYS A 72 -6.01 10.70 -3.35
CA LYS A 72 -5.46 11.41 -4.52
C LYS A 72 -4.47 12.52 -4.14
N SER A 73 -4.17 12.67 -2.86
CA SER A 73 -3.24 13.67 -2.36
C SER A 73 -1.82 13.33 -2.81
N ILE A 74 -1.11 14.38 -3.20
CA ILE A 74 0.30 14.35 -3.63
C ILE A 74 1.21 14.98 -2.59
N ASP A 75 0.72 15.25 -1.38
CA ASP A 75 1.56 15.73 -0.29
C ASP A 75 2.54 14.63 0.16
N LYS A 76 3.69 15.07 0.67
CA LYS A 76 4.82 14.21 1.01
C LYS A 76 4.44 13.07 1.96
N ASN A 77 3.60 13.35 2.96
CA ASN A 77 3.23 12.36 3.98
C ASN A 77 2.29 11.30 3.41
N SER A 78 1.30 11.71 2.61
CA SER A 78 0.44 10.77 1.88
C SER A 78 1.24 9.89 0.91
N LEU A 79 2.20 10.45 0.16
CA LEU A 79 3.05 9.67 -0.74
C LEU A 79 3.91 8.66 0.02
N GLU A 80 4.51 9.06 1.15
CA GLU A 80 5.33 8.18 1.99
C GLU A 80 4.51 7.02 2.57
N LEU A 81 3.30 7.30 3.06
CA LEU A 81 2.34 6.28 3.52
C LEU A 81 2.01 5.27 2.41
N LYS A 82 1.66 5.76 1.21
CA LYS A 82 1.33 4.92 0.05
C LYS A 82 2.52 4.05 -0.36
N ASN A 83 3.71 4.64 -0.48
CA ASN A 83 4.93 3.92 -0.87
C ASN A 83 5.27 2.80 0.11
N LYS A 84 5.16 3.07 1.43
CA LYS A 84 5.39 2.04 2.45
C LYS A 84 4.33 0.93 2.39
N LEU A 85 3.05 1.27 2.21
CA LEU A 85 1.98 0.27 2.05
C LEU A 85 2.20 -0.60 0.81
N VAL A 86 2.51 -0.01 -0.34
CA VAL A 86 2.81 -0.75 -1.58
C VAL A 86 4.01 -1.69 -1.37
N THR A 87 5.07 -1.20 -0.73
CA THR A 87 6.27 -2.01 -0.42
C THR A 87 5.92 -3.19 0.47
N PHE A 88 5.18 -2.94 1.56
CA PHE A 88 4.71 -3.99 2.46
C PHE A 88 3.88 -5.05 1.72
N ILE A 89 2.92 -4.63 0.89
CA ILE A 89 2.05 -5.54 0.13
C ILE A 89 2.89 -6.38 -0.83
N LYS A 90 3.81 -5.79 -1.58
CA LYS A 90 4.69 -6.53 -2.51
C LYS A 90 5.51 -7.61 -1.80
N LEU A 91 5.97 -7.36 -0.58
CA LEU A 91 6.76 -8.32 0.20
C LEU A 91 5.94 -9.47 0.81
N ASN A 92 4.65 -9.25 1.08
CA ASN A 92 3.84 -10.17 1.89
C ASN A 92 2.65 -10.79 1.18
N PHE A 93 2.13 -10.17 0.12
CA PHE A 93 0.89 -10.58 -0.54
C PHE A 93 0.93 -12.04 -1.03
N TYR A 94 1.96 -12.42 -1.78
CA TYR A 94 2.06 -13.79 -2.32
C TYR A 94 2.24 -14.85 -1.23
N LYS A 95 2.88 -14.51 -0.10
CA LYS A 95 2.97 -15.44 1.05
C LYS A 95 1.56 -15.73 1.58
N SER A 96 0.76 -14.69 1.81
CA SER A 96 -0.62 -14.84 2.28
C SER A 96 -1.54 -15.48 1.23
N LYS A 97 -1.43 -15.09 -0.04
CA LYS A 97 -2.19 -15.72 -1.14
C LYS A 97 -1.88 -17.22 -1.22
N ASN A 98 -0.62 -17.63 -1.06
CA ASN A 98 -0.25 -19.05 -1.02
C ASN A 98 -0.81 -19.78 0.21
N GLU A 99 -0.79 -19.15 1.39
CA GLU A 99 -1.44 -19.68 2.60
C GLU A 99 -2.94 -19.93 2.37
N ALA A 100 -3.61 -19.03 1.64
CA ALA A 100 -5.03 -19.12 1.32
C ALA A 100 -5.40 -20.26 0.35
N LYS A 101 -4.44 -20.92 -0.34
CA LYS A 101 -4.72 -22.03 -1.28
C LYS A 101 -5.50 -23.19 -0.65
N LYS A 102 -5.33 -23.39 0.66
CA LYS A 102 -6.07 -24.39 1.45
C LYS A 102 -7.56 -24.07 1.57
N TYR A 103 -7.96 -22.84 1.27
CA TYR A 103 -9.30 -22.29 1.38
C TYR A 103 -9.73 -21.69 0.03
N PRO A 104 -10.26 -22.49 -0.92
CA PRO A 104 -10.51 -22.03 -2.29
C PRO A 104 -11.33 -20.73 -2.41
N PRO A 105 -12.40 -20.49 -1.62
CA PRO A 105 -13.13 -19.23 -1.67
C PRO A 105 -12.27 -18.02 -1.29
N LEU A 106 -11.36 -18.20 -0.33
CA LEU A 106 -10.47 -17.14 0.11
C LEU A 106 -9.37 -16.89 -0.92
N PHE A 107 -8.76 -17.94 -1.45
CA PHE A 107 -7.77 -17.83 -2.54
C PHE A 107 -8.33 -17.07 -3.75
N LYS A 108 -9.60 -17.32 -4.10
CA LYS A 108 -10.29 -16.57 -5.14
C LYS A 108 -10.33 -15.07 -4.81
N LYS A 109 -10.74 -14.70 -3.60
CA LYS A 109 -10.78 -13.28 -3.18
C LYS A 109 -9.40 -12.59 -3.21
N PHE A 110 -8.32 -13.30 -2.85
CA PHE A 110 -6.96 -12.79 -3.02
C PHE A 110 -6.64 -12.57 -4.50
N SER A 111 -7.01 -13.51 -5.37
CA SER A 111 -6.79 -13.41 -6.82
C SER A 111 -7.60 -12.28 -7.45
N ASP A 112 -8.84 -12.09 -7.00
CA ASP A 112 -9.70 -10.98 -7.43
C ASP A 112 -9.09 -9.63 -7.02
N LEU A 113 -8.51 -9.54 -5.81
CA LEU A 113 -7.85 -8.32 -5.33
C LEU A 113 -6.57 -8.01 -6.12
N GLU A 114 -5.74 -9.02 -6.42
CA GLU A 114 -4.57 -8.87 -7.29
C GLU A 114 -4.98 -8.32 -8.65
N LYS A 115 -6.02 -8.92 -9.26
CA LYS A 115 -6.51 -8.47 -10.55
C LYS A 115 -6.99 -7.01 -10.50
N VAL A 116 -7.70 -6.61 -9.43
CA VAL A 116 -8.09 -5.20 -9.24
C VAL A 116 -6.88 -4.27 -9.20
N TRP A 117 -5.79 -4.68 -8.52
CA TRP A 117 -4.57 -3.88 -8.47
C TRP A 117 -3.86 -3.79 -9.82
N GLU A 118 -3.82 -4.87 -10.58
CA GLU A 118 -3.23 -4.89 -11.92
C GLU A 118 -4.08 -4.07 -12.91
N ASP A 119 -5.39 -4.34 -12.99
CA ASP A 119 -6.33 -3.68 -13.92
C ASP A 119 -6.38 -2.16 -13.71
N ARG A 120 -6.24 -1.71 -12.45
CA ARG A 120 -6.29 -0.29 -12.08
C ARG A 120 -4.92 0.36 -11.92
N ASN A 121 -3.84 -0.36 -12.19
CA ASN A 121 -2.45 0.10 -11.99
C ASN A 121 -2.17 0.61 -10.56
N VAL A 122 -2.79 0.02 -9.53
CA VAL A 122 -2.60 0.40 -8.12
C VAL A 122 -1.33 -0.24 -7.56
N ILE A 123 -1.14 -1.53 -7.84
CA ILE A 123 0.07 -2.27 -7.45
C ILE A 123 0.46 -3.13 -8.62
N ASN A 124 1.68 -2.95 -9.09
CA ASN A 124 2.25 -3.77 -10.13
C ASN A 124 3.27 -4.74 -9.53
N PHE A 125 2.90 -6.02 -9.48
CA PHE A 125 3.73 -7.11 -8.96
C PHE A 125 4.78 -7.59 -9.96
N ASN A 126 4.56 -7.35 -11.25
CA ASN A 126 5.44 -7.77 -12.35
C ASN A 126 6.38 -6.67 -12.82
N SER A 127 6.24 -5.44 -12.33
CA SER A 127 7.10 -4.34 -12.77
C SER A 127 8.34 -4.21 -11.91
N LYS A 128 9.51 -4.40 -12.55
CA LYS A 128 10.77 -3.76 -12.13
C LYS A 128 10.70 -2.21 -12.20
N PHE A 129 9.63 -1.68 -12.80
CA PHE A 129 9.41 -0.26 -13.07
C PHE A 129 8.17 0.29 -12.34
N ASN A 130 8.38 1.10 -11.31
CA ASN A 130 7.31 1.88 -10.69
C ASN A 130 7.22 3.26 -11.36
N LYS A 131 6.11 3.54 -12.04
CA LYS A 131 5.87 4.79 -12.77
C LYS A 131 5.79 6.00 -11.83
N GLU A 132 5.20 5.84 -10.66
CA GLU A 132 4.99 6.92 -9.69
C GLU A 132 6.31 7.32 -9.02
N GLU A 133 7.13 6.34 -8.65
CA GLU A 133 8.50 6.54 -8.15
C GLU A 133 9.38 7.23 -9.21
N PHE A 134 9.25 6.82 -10.47
CA PHE A 134 9.94 7.47 -11.59
C PHE A 134 9.57 8.95 -11.73
N PHE A 135 8.28 9.30 -11.76
CA PHE A 135 7.87 10.70 -11.87
C PHE A 135 8.26 11.54 -10.66
N PHE A 136 8.20 10.96 -9.46
CA PHE A 136 8.66 11.64 -8.25
C PHE A 136 10.16 11.97 -8.30
N GLU A 137 11.00 11.03 -8.75
CA GLU A 137 12.44 11.27 -8.94
C GLU A 137 12.70 12.33 -10.02
N ILE A 138 11.94 12.31 -11.13
CA ILE A 138 12.04 13.31 -12.21
C ILE A 138 11.65 14.71 -11.74
N ASP A 139 10.54 14.83 -11.00
CA ASP A 139 10.09 16.09 -10.41
C ASP A 139 11.12 16.63 -9.41
N GLY A 140 11.80 15.74 -8.69
CA GLY A 140 12.89 16.06 -7.76
C GLY A 140 14.16 16.61 -8.41
N CYS A 141 14.36 16.41 -9.71
CA CYS A 141 15.52 16.93 -10.45
C CYS A 141 15.42 18.44 -10.76
N ASN A 142 14.28 19.10 -10.48
CA ASN A 142 14.06 20.53 -10.71
C ASN A 142 14.44 21.02 -12.12
N GLY A 143 14.26 20.17 -13.14
CA GLY A 143 14.61 20.49 -14.54
C GLY A 143 16.09 20.34 -14.90
N ASN A 144 16.95 19.81 -14.02
CA ASN A 144 18.33 19.50 -14.35
C ASN A 144 18.41 18.32 -15.33
N GLU A 145 18.77 18.60 -16.59
CA GLU A 145 18.84 17.59 -17.66
C GLU A 145 19.77 16.41 -17.33
N GLU A 146 20.92 16.63 -16.71
CA GLU A 146 21.85 15.54 -16.38
C GLU A 146 21.29 14.59 -15.32
N GLU A 147 20.57 15.13 -14.33
CA GLU A 147 19.93 14.32 -13.29
C GLU A 147 18.72 13.57 -13.83
N ILE A 148 17.91 14.21 -14.67
CA ILE A 148 16.80 13.58 -15.38
C ILE A 148 17.30 12.40 -16.22
N ILE A 149 18.37 12.60 -17.00
CA ILE A 149 18.98 11.54 -17.81
C ILE A 149 19.48 10.39 -16.93
N LYS A 150 20.10 10.68 -15.77
CA LYS A 150 20.54 9.64 -14.82
C LYS A 150 19.36 8.82 -14.28
N VAL A 151 18.27 9.48 -13.88
CA VAL A 151 17.05 8.81 -13.41
C VAL A 151 16.47 7.95 -14.54
N MET A 152 16.34 8.47 -15.76
CA MET A 152 15.85 7.70 -16.91
C MET A 152 16.70 6.45 -17.19
N ASN A 153 18.04 6.59 -17.19
CA ASN A 153 18.94 5.47 -17.43
C ASN A 153 18.85 4.40 -16.32
N LYS A 154 18.77 4.80 -15.06
CA LYS A 154 18.56 3.89 -13.91
C LYS A 154 17.31 3.02 -14.10
N TYR A 155 16.21 3.59 -14.60
CA TYR A 155 14.97 2.84 -14.82
C TYR A 155 14.99 2.01 -16.12
N LEU A 156 15.70 2.46 -17.17
CA LEU A 156 15.95 1.65 -18.38
C LEU A 156 16.79 0.40 -18.08
N GLU A 157 17.80 0.50 -17.23
CA GLU A 157 18.61 -0.64 -16.79
C GLU A 157 17.79 -1.67 -15.99
N LYS A 158 16.90 -1.19 -15.11
CA LYS A 158 15.95 -2.05 -14.38
C LYS A 158 15.02 -2.83 -15.33
N LEU A 159 14.69 -2.29 -16.50
CA LEU A 159 13.86 -2.94 -17.51
C LEU A 159 14.63 -3.95 -18.37
N ASN A 160 15.93 -3.75 -18.59
CA ASN A 160 16.74 -4.55 -19.52
C ASN A 160 17.41 -5.79 -18.90
N ASN A 161 17.63 -5.82 -17.59
CA ASN A 161 18.15 -7.02 -16.93
C ASN A 161 17.05 -8.10 -16.91
N LYS A 162 17.10 -9.07 -17.83
CA LYS A 162 16.23 -10.27 -17.87
C LYS A 162 16.59 -11.25 -16.76
#